data_AF-A0A1G6NGI3-F1
#
_entry.id   AF-A0A1G6NGI3-F1
#
_cell.length_a   1.000
_cell.length_b   1.000
_cell.length_c   1.000
_cell.angle_alpha   90.00
_cell.angle_beta   90.00
_cell.angle_gamma   90.00
#
_symmetry.space_group_name_H-M   'P 1'
#
loop_
_entity.id
_entity.type
_entity.pdbx_description
1 polymer ?
#
loop_
_entity_poly.entity_id
_entity_poly.type
_entity_poly.pdbx_seq_one_letter_code
_entity_poly.pdbx_strand_id
1 'polypeptide(L)'
;MTLTHTQIRLASLLDAGYQLTITRSAVDAKPVQVDVVRPGSQEIAGHVPWRHIHELLRIRRVVFDTGDVATATAIVAPVRTDPKDSSVQ
;
A
#
# COMPACT_ATOMS: atom_id res chain seq x y z
N MET A 1 0.49 -0.60 20.21
CA MET A 1 1.67 -1.02 19.43
C MET A 1 2.08 0.15 18.55
N THR A 2 3.37 0.47 18.51
CA THR A 2 3.90 1.60 17.72
C THR A 2 4.37 1.09 16.37
N LEU A 3 4.08 1.82 15.29
CA LEU A 3 4.56 1.48 13.96
C LEU A 3 6.09 1.52 13.91
N THR A 4 6.69 0.61 13.15
CA THR A 4 8.12 0.62 12.86
C THR A 4 8.48 1.78 11.92
N HIS A 5 9.74 2.21 11.90
CA HIS A 5 10.22 3.26 10.99
C HIS A 5 9.91 2.93 9.51
N THR A 6 10.04 1.65 9.12
CA THR A 6 9.70 1.18 7.77
C THR A 6 8.23 1.41 7.43
N GLN A 7 7.33 1.12 8.37
CA GLN A 7 5.90 1.27 8.20
C GLN A 7 5.48 2.74 8.11
N ILE A 8 6.07 3.61 8.94
CA ILE A 8 5.86 5.05 8.89
C ILE A 8 6.33 5.60 7.54
N ARG A 9 7.54 5.22 7.09
CA ARG A 9 8.08 5.64 5.80
C ARG A 9 7.19 5.22 4.62
N LEU A 10 6.66 4.00 4.63
CA LEU A 10 5.76 3.51 3.58
C LEU A 10 4.48 4.33 3.46
N ALA A 11 3.85 4.66 4.59
CA ALA A 11 2.66 5.51 4.60
C ALA A 11 2.97 6.90 4.02
N SER A 12 4.10 7.51 4.42
CA SER A 12 4.51 8.81 3.88
C SER A 12 4.84 8.78 2.38
N LEU A 13 5.36 7.65 1.85
CA LEU A 13 5.62 7.49 0.42
C LEU A 13 4.32 7.41 -0.39
N LEU A 14 3.31 6.70 0.11
CA LEU A 14 1.97 6.68 -0.50
C LEU A 14 1.34 8.08 -0.51
N ASP A 15 1.45 8.82 0.60
CA ASP A 15 0.96 10.21 0.69
C ASP A 15 1.69 11.13 -0.32
N ALA A 16 2.96 10.83 -0.64
CA ALA A 16 3.74 11.54 -1.66
C ALA A 16 3.47 11.08 -3.11
N GLY A 17 2.54 10.13 -3.31
CA GLY A 17 2.15 9.63 -4.63
C GLY A 17 2.98 8.47 -5.17
N TYR A 18 3.84 7.84 -4.36
CA TYR A 18 4.52 6.61 -4.76
C TYR A 18 3.53 5.45 -4.87
N GLN A 19 3.80 4.53 -5.79
CA GLN A 19 3.01 3.33 -5.98
C GLN A 19 3.65 2.16 -5.25
N LEU A 20 2.85 1.38 -4.53
CA LEU A 20 3.32 0.18 -3.83
C LEU A 20 2.79 -1.06 -4.55
N THR A 21 3.63 -1.72 -5.34
CA THR A 21 3.22 -2.89 -6.16
C THR A 21 3.48 -4.18 -5.41
N ILE A 22 2.53 -5.12 -5.44
CA ILE A 22 2.65 -6.41 -4.76
C ILE A 22 3.42 -7.38 -5.67
N THR A 23 4.55 -7.87 -5.18
CA THR A 23 5.32 -8.91 -5.85
C THR A 23 4.99 -10.26 -5.22
N ARG A 24 4.60 -11.22 -6.07
CA ARG A 24 4.15 -12.56 -5.68
C ARG A 24 5.19 -13.62 -6.04
N SER A 25 5.22 -14.68 -5.24
CA SER A 25 5.98 -15.88 -5.53
C SER A 25 5.44 -16.56 -6.79
N ALA A 26 6.33 -16.95 -7.70
CA ALA A 26 5.98 -17.66 -8.93
C ALA A 26 5.48 -19.09 -8.68
N VAL A 27 5.71 -19.64 -7.48
CA VAL A 27 5.38 -21.04 -7.14
C VAL A 27 3.96 -21.16 -6.60
N ASP A 28 3.54 -20.25 -5.72
CA ASP A 28 2.28 -20.35 -4.97
C ASP A 28 1.42 -19.07 -5.04
N ALA A 29 1.80 -18.10 -5.87
CA ALA A 29 1.12 -16.82 -6.07
C ALA A 29 0.90 -15.99 -4.78
N LYS A 30 1.61 -16.32 -3.69
CA LYS A 30 1.49 -15.57 -2.43
C LYS A 30 2.31 -14.28 -2.49
N PRO A 31 1.82 -13.19 -1.88
CA PRO A 31 2.60 -11.97 -1.71
C PRO A 31 3.86 -12.25 -0.91
N VAL A 32 5.02 -11.88 -1.45
CA VAL A 32 6.32 -12.03 -0.79
C VAL A 32 6.89 -10.68 -0.35
N GLN A 33 6.72 -9.65 -1.18
CA GLN A 33 7.18 -8.30 -0.92
C GLN A 33 6.35 -7.26 -1.67
N VAL A 34 6.64 -6.00 -1.38
CA VAL A 34 6.06 -4.84 -2.03
C VAL A 34 7.17 -3.96 -2.57
N ASP A 35 7.06 -3.61 -3.84
CA ASP A 35 8.01 -2.75 -4.54
C ASP A 35 7.48 -1.32 -4.51
N VAL A 36 8.36 -0.39 -4.12
CA VAL A 36 8.06 1.04 -4.07
C VAL A 36 8.46 1.66 -5.39
N VAL A 37 7.49 2.05 -6.21
CA VAL A 37 7.72 2.61 -7.54
C VAL A 37 7.53 4.13 -7.49
N ARG A 38 8.51 4.85 -8.08
CA ARG A 38 8.48 6.32 -8.13
C ARG A 38 7.36 6.80 -9.08
N PRO A 39 6.55 7.82 -8.71
CA PRO A 39 5.53 8.35 -9.61
C PRO A 39 6.16 8.87 -10.91
N GLY A 40 5.55 8.56 -12.05
CA GLY A 40 6.02 9.00 -13.37
C GLY A 40 7.29 8.29 -13.86
N SER A 41 7.75 7.25 -13.17
CA SER A 41 8.88 6.41 -13.59
C SER A 41 8.59 4.94 -13.29
N GLN A 42 9.29 4.03 -13.96
CA GLN A 42 9.28 2.60 -13.61
C GLN A 42 10.42 2.24 -12.63
N GLU A 43 11.13 3.25 -12.11
CA GLU A 43 12.21 3.05 -11.14
C GLU A 43 11.66 2.53 -9.80
N ILE A 44 12.22 1.42 -9.34
CA ILE A 44 11.96 0.86 -8.01
C ILE A 44 12.87 1.57 -7.00
N ALA A 45 12.27 2.42 -6.16
CA ALA A 45 12.93 3.15 -5.08
C ALA A 45 13.24 2.26 -3.86
N GLY A 46 12.66 1.06 -3.78
CA GLY A 46 13.00 0.06 -2.77
C GLY A 46 12.04 -1.12 -2.70
N HIS A 47 12.41 -2.10 -1.89
CA HIS A 47 11.63 -3.32 -1.65
C HIS A 47 11.29 -3.43 -0.16
N VAL A 48 10.05 -3.77 0.16
CA VAL A 48 9.60 -4.00 1.53
C VAL A 48 9.00 -5.39 1.68
N PRO A 49 9.51 -6.22 2.62
CA PRO A 49 8.95 -7.54 2.85
C PRO A 49 7.47 -7.49 3.26
N TRP A 50 6.67 -8.42 2.75
CA TRP A 50 5.21 -8.46 2.95
C TRP A 50 4.78 -8.39 4.41
N ARG A 51 5.54 -9.00 5.32
CA ARG A 51 5.26 -8.97 6.77
C ARG A 51 5.12 -7.56 7.36
N HIS A 52 5.80 -6.55 6.78
CA HIS A 52 5.72 -5.18 7.30
C HIS A 52 4.41 -4.48 6.90
N ILE A 53 3.72 -4.99 5.88
CA ILE A 53 2.47 -4.45 5.37
C ILE A 53 1.27 -4.88 6.23
N HIS A 54 1.34 -6.05 6.88
CA HIS A 54 0.23 -6.63 7.63
C HIS A 54 -0.36 -5.67 8.67
N GLU A 55 0.51 -5.05 9.47
CA GLU A 55 0.05 -4.11 10.50
C GLU A 55 -0.55 -2.85 9.86
N LEU A 56 0.01 -2.35 8.75
CA LEU A 56 -0.53 -1.18 8.03
C LEU A 56 -1.93 -1.42 7.49
N LEU A 57 -2.18 -2.61 6.93
CA LEU A 57 -3.51 -3.05 6.48
C LEU A 57 -4.47 -3.18 7.67
N ARG A 58 -4.01 -3.80 8.75
CA ARG A 58 -4.80 -4.01 9.98
C ARG A 58 -5.31 -2.70 10.57
N ILE A 59 -4.47 -1.66 10.61
CA ILE A 59 -4.85 -0.34 11.11
C ILE A 59 -5.47 0.57 10.03
N ARG A 60 -5.77 0.02 8.84
CA ARG A 60 -6.35 0.74 7.69
C ARG A 60 -5.55 1.98 7.26
N ARG A 61 -4.22 1.97 7.47
CA ARG A 61 -3.32 3.02 6.96
C ARG A 61 -3.01 2.85 5.49
N VAL A 62 -3.19 1.64 4.98
CA VAL A 62 -3.13 1.29 3.56
C VAL A 62 -4.24 0.29 3.28
N VAL A 63 -4.65 0.19 2.01
CA VAL A 63 -5.65 -0.78 1.56
C VAL A 63 -5.19 -1.42 0.26
N PHE A 64 -5.81 -2.54 -0.10
CA PHE A 64 -5.65 -3.12 -1.42
C PHE A 64 -6.39 -2.28 -2.46
N ASP A 65 -5.76 -2.09 -3.62
CA ASP A 65 -6.38 -1.47 -4.79
C ASP A 65 -7.74 -2.09 -5.17
N THR A 66 -7.85 -3.42 -5.05
CA THR A 66 -9.04 -4.22 -5.36
C THR A 66 -9.91 -4.52 -4.15
N GLY A 67 -9.46 -4.16 -2.94
CA GLY A 67 -10.14 -4.49 -1.69
C GLY A 67 -9.80 -5.86 -1.08
N ASP A 68 -9.16 -6.77 -1.83
CA ASP A 68 -8.74 -8.07 -1.32
C ASP A 68 -7.32 -8.48 -1.74
N VAL A 69 -6.71 -9.36 -0.94
CA VAL A 69 -5.32 -9.80 -1.14
C VAL A 69 -5.15 -10.79 -2.28
N ALA A 70 -6.21 -11.43 -2.78
CA ALA A 70 -6.09 -12.45 -3.82
C ALA A 70 -5.89 -11.78 -5.19
N THR A 71 -6.66 -10.73 -5.47
CA THR A 71 -6.60 -10.02 -6.75
C THR A 71 -5.76 -8.75 -6.72
N ALA A 72 -5.36 -8.27 -5.54
CA ALA A 72 -4.59 -7.04 -5.45
C ALA A 72 -3.28 -7.11 -6.23
N THR A 73 -3.05 -6.05 -7.00
CA THR A 73 -1.78 -5.80 -7.70
C THR A 73 -0.97 -4.73 -6.98
N ALA A 74 -1.64 -3.85 -6.24
CA ALA A 74 -1.03 -2.76 -5.52
C ALA A 74 -1.65 -2.53 -4.15
N ILE A 75 -0.92 -1.76 -3.35
CA ILE A 75 -1.36 -1.21 -2.10
C ILE A 75 -1.45 0.30 -2.28
N VAL A 76 -2.57 0.87 -1.85
CA VAL A 76 -2.87 2.28 -2.01
C VAL A 76 -3.17 2.92 -0.66
N ALA A 77 -3.10 4.25 -0.61
CA ALA A 77 -3.61 4.98 0.52
C ALA A 77 -5.11 4.70 0.67
N PRO A 78 -5.64 4.58 1.91
CA PRO A 78 -7.07 4.47 2.12
C PRO A 78 -7.75 5.68 1.50
N VAL A 79 -8.83 5.46 0.76
CA VAL A 79 -9.69 6.56 0.31
C VAL A 79 -10.07 7.34 1.57
N ARG A 80 -9.59 8.57 1.69
CA ARG A 80 -10.15 9.49 2.66
C ARG A 80 -11.57 9.74 2.20
N THR A 81 -12.51 8.96 2.72
CA THR A 81 -13.89 9.41 2.81
C THR A 81 -13.87 10.54 3.82
N ASP A 82 -13.46 11.73 3.38
CA ASP A 82 -13.86 12.95 4.06
C ASP A 82 -15.40 12.91 4.13
N PRO A 83 -16.03 13.00 5.31
CA PRO A 83 -17.49 12.98 5.45
C PRO A 83 -18.09 14.33 5.02
N LYS A 84 -17.72 14.84 3.85
CA LYS A 84 -18.07 16.19 3.43
C LYS A 84 -18.23 16.33 1.91
N ASP A 85 -19.05 15.48 1.31
CA ASP A 85 -19.80 15.85 0.10
C ASP A 85 -21.04 14.94 -0.08
N SER A 86 -22.05 15.17 0.76
CA SER A 86 -23.44 14.72 0.53
C SER A 86 -24.42 15.75 1.12
N SER A 87 -24.08 17.01 0.87
CA SER A 87 -24.83 18.25 1.07
C SER A 87 -24.04 19.22 0.19
N VAL A 88 -24.47 19.70 -0.97
CA VAL A 88 -25.72 20.39 -1.30
C VAL A 88 -25.85 20.44 -2.83
N GLN A 89 -26.97 20.01 -3.41
CA GLN A 89 -27.81 20.79 -4.32
C GLN A 89 -29.04 19.99 -4.77
#